data_AF-A0AAW5HG94-F1
#
_entry.id   AF-A0AAW5HG94-F1
#
_cell.length_a   1.000
_cell.length_b   1.000
_cell.length_c   1.000
_cell.angle_alpha   90.00
_cell.angle_beta   90.00
_cell.angle_gamma   90.00
#
_symmetry.space_group_name_H-M   'P 1'
#
loop_
_entity.id
_entity.type
_entity.pdbx_description
1 polymer ?
#
loop_
_entity_poly.entity_id
_entity_poly.type
_entity_poly.pdbx_seq_one_letter_code
_entity_poly.pdbx_strand_id
1 'polypeptide(L)'
;MKTDDLIALLAAGEGPVPRHAVCRRMAVAVLGGLTAALLLTVALYGVRSDITEVAQTPLFWGKVAFPTSLALIGLWLTSRLARPGGKGAAGWKMLGLPLLLVWCGAAVSIAGAPVDARADLLFGRTWRTCALNITLLSVPAFVTVFWALKGLAPTRLRQAGAAGGLLAGSTATVAYCLHCPEMGVPFWGVWYVLGMLVPTVIGAWWGPRMLRW
;
A
#
# COMPACT_ATOMS: atom_id res chain seq x y z
N MET A 1 46.73 -17.91 -3.77
CA MET A 1 45.44 -18.23 -3.14
C MET A 1 44.55 -18.87 -4.20
N LYS A 2 44.05 -20.09 -3.98
CA LYS A 2 43.10 -20.71 -4.91
C LYS A 2 41.72 -20.12 -4.65
N THR A 3 41.02 -19.75 -5.72
CA THR A 3 39.68 -19.15 -5.67
C THR A 3 38.70 -20.00 -4.86
N ASP A 4 38.84 -21.33 -4.93
CA ASP A 4 37.99 -22.28 -4.22
C ASP A 4 38.13 -22.19 -2.70
N ASP A 5 39.34 -21.99 -2.18
CA ASP A 5 39.58 -21.86 -0.74
C ASP A 5 38.98 -20.55 -0.21
N LEU A 6 39.04 -19.48 -1.00
CA LEU A 6 38.41 -18.20 -0.65
C LEU A 6 36.87 -18.30 -0.68
N ILE A 7 36.31 -19.00 -1.67
CA ILE A 7 34.87 -19.27 -1.76
C ILE A 7 34.41 -20.11 -0.57
N ALA A 8 35.13 -21.18 -0.23
CA ALA A 8 34.81 -22.03 0.91
C ALA A 8 34.83 -21.25 2.23
N LEU A 9 35.82 -20.36 2.41
CA LEU A 9 35.96 -19.54 3.62
C LEU A 9 34.86 -18.47 3.74
N LEU A 10 34.43 -17.88 2.62
CA LEU A 10 33.29 -16.96 2.57
C LEU A 10 31.94 -17.67 2.78
N ALA A 11 31.79 -18.88 2.22
CA ALA A 11 30.56 -19.67 2.35
C ALA A 11 30.42 -20.32 3.75
N ALA A 12 31.53 -20.61 4.43
CA ALA A 12 31.52 -21.25 5.75
C ALA A 12 30.87 -20.40 6.86
N GLY A 13 30.79 -19.07 6.68
CA GLY A 13 30.17 -18.14 7.65
C GLY A 13 28.68 -17.89 7.45
N GLU A 14 28.10 -18.28 6.30
CA GLU A 14 26.72 -17.98 5.94
C GLU A 14 25.82 -19.20 6.25
N GLY A 15 25.16 -19.17 7.41
CA GLY A 15 24.18 -20.19 7.78
C GLY A 15 22.97 -20.21 6.83
N PRO A 16 22.28 -21.35 6.67
CA PRO A 16 21.15 -21.47 5.76
C PRO A 16 20.03 -20.47 6.10
N VAL A 17 19.68 -19.62 5.14
CA VAL A 17 18.57 -18.66 5.29
C VAL A 17 17.26 -19.44 5.43
N PRO A 18 16.47 -19.24 6.50
CA PRO A 18 15.22 -19.97 6.68
C PRO A 18 14.24 -19.67 5.54
N ARG A 19 13.60 -20.72 4.99
CA ARG A 19 12.68 -20.65 3.83
C ARG A 19 11.61 -19.55 3.91
N HIS A 20 11.17 -19.20 5.13
CA HIS A 20 10.11 -18.23 5.39
C HIS A 20 10.62 -16.88 5.94
N ALA A 21 11.93 -16.59 5.87
CA ALA A 21 12.51 -15.36 6.41
C ALA A 21 11.85 -14.09 5.84
N VAL A 22 11.66 -14.05 4.51
CA VAL A 22 11.00 -12.94 3.82
C VAL A 22 9.55 -12.78 4.28
N CYS A 23 8.79 -13.87 4.27
CA CYS A 23 7.38 -13.85 4.64
C CYS A 23 7.18 -13.40 6.09
N ARG A 24 7.97 -13.94 7.03
CA ARG A 24 7.90 -13.57 8.45
C ARG A 24 8.23 -12.09 8.65
N ARG A 25 9.31 -11.61 8.04
CA ARG A 25 9.74 -10.21 8.18
C ARG A 25 8.71 -9.25 7.61
N MET A 26 8.13 -9.58 6.46
CA MET A 26 7.12 -8.74 5.82
C MET A 26 5.77 -8.82 6.54
N ALA A 27 5.40 -9.97 7.10
CA ALA A 27 4.21 -10.10 7.95
C ALA A 27 4.32 -9.23 9.20
N VAL A 28 5.46 -9.24 9.90
CA VAL A 28 5.72 -8.37 11.05
C VAL A 28 5.63 -6.90 10.65
N ALA A 29 6.21 -6.53 9.50
CA ALA A 29 6.16 -5.16 9.01
C ALA A 29 4.73 -4.68 8.66
N VAL A 30 3.96 -5.49 7.95
CA VAL A 30 2.58 -5.14 7.57
C VAL A 30 1.66 -5.14 8.77
N LEU A 31 1.73 -6.14 9.65
CA LEU A 31 0.90 -6.18 10.86
C LEU A 31 1.26 -5.04 11.82
N GLY A 32 2.55 -4.75 12.02
CA GLY A 32 2.99 -3.60 12.81
C GLY A 32 2.56 -2.27 12.20
N GLY A 33 2.67 -2.14 10.86
CA GLY A 33 2.23 -0.94 10.14
C GLY A 33 0.72 -0.73 10.21
N LEU A 34 -0.06 -1.80 10.02
CA LEU A 34 -1.52 -1.79 10.06
C LEU A 34 -2.02 -1.47 11.47
N THR A 35 -1.48 -2.12 12.49
CA THR A 35 -1.86 -1.86 13.89
C THR A 35 -1.54 -0.42 14.30
N ALA A 36 -0.35 0.09 13.94
CA ALA A 36 0.00 1.48 14.18
C ALA A 36 -0.94 2.46 13.42
N ALA A 37 -1.25 2.18 12.15
CA ALA A 37 -2.18 2.99 11.38
C ALA A 37 -3.59 2.99 11.99
N LEU A 38 -4.09 1.83 12.43
CA LEU A 38 -5.39 1.71 13.11
C LEU A 38 -5.42 2.50 14.42
N LEU A 39 -4.38 2.36 15.24
CA LEU A 39 -4.27 3.11 16.50
C LEU A 39 -4.24 4.62 16.24
N LEU A 40 -3.49 5.07 15.23
CA LEU A 40 -3.49 6.49 14.84
C LEU A 40 -4.85 6.94 14.32
N THR A 41 -5.55 6.13 13.52
CA THR A 41 -6.91 6.47 13.07
C THR A 41 -7.84 6.68 14.26
N VAL A 42 -7.84 5.74 15.21
CA VAL A 42 -8.71 5.78 16.40
C VAL A 42 -8.33 6.96 17.30
N ALA A 43 -7.03 7.18 17.54
CA ALA A 43 -6.56 8.21 18.45
C ALA A 43 -6.71 9.65 17.91
N LEU A 44 -6.49 9.86 16.61
CA LEU A 44 -6.49 11.20 16.01
C LEU A 44 -7.85 11.61 15.47
N TYR A 45 -8.60 10.66 14.89
CA TYR A 45 -9.79 10.98 14.10
C TYR A 45 -11.06 10.29 14.60
N GLY A 46 -10.92 9.21 15.38
CA GLY A 46 -12.04 8.40 15.83
C GLY A 46 -12.65 7.55 14.71
N VAL A 47 -13.51 6.61 15.11
CA VAL A 47 -14.29 5.77 14.19
C VAL A 47 -15.59 6.48 13.84
N ARG A 48 -16.02 6.37 12.58
CA ARG A 48 -17.28 6.95 12.12
C ARG A 48 -18.47 6.34 12.89
N SER A 49 -19.40 7.18 13.35
CA SER A 49 -20.49 6.77 14.25
C SER A 49 -21.57 5.90 13.59
N ASP A 50 -21.72 5.96 12.27
CA ASP A 50 -22.71 5.21 11.48
C ASP A 50 -22.14 3.92 10.86
N ILE A 51 -20.97 3.46 11.34
CA ILE A 51 -20.28 2.31 10.76
C ILE A 51 -21.13 1.03 10.78
N THR A 52 -22.00 0.85 11.78
CA THR A 52 -22.91 -0.28 11.89
C THR A 52 -23.97 -0.30 10.80
N GLU A 53 -24.42 0.87 10.36
CA GLU A 53 -25.41 1.02 9.29
C GLU A 53 -24.73 0.88 7.93
N VAL A 54 -23.61 1.59 7.75
CA VAL A 54 -22.87 1.60 6.49
C VAL A 54 -22.24 0.23 6.18
N ALA A 55 -21.87 -0.56 7.19
CA ALA A 55 -21.36 -1.92 7.01
C ALA A 55 -22.39 -2.90 6.41
N GLN A 56 -23.68 -2.57 6.45
CA GLN A 56 -24.73 -3.35 5.78
C GLN A 56 -24.79 -3.06 4.28
N THR A 57 -24.14 -2.01 3.80
CA THR A 57 -24.16 -1.62 2.39
C THR A 57 -23.03 -2.30 1.60
N PRO A 58 -23.30 -2.84 0.40
CA PRO A 58 -22.26 -3.40 -0.47
C PRO A 58 -21.19 -2.38 -0.88
N LEU A 59 -21.56 -1.10 -0.97
CA LEU A 59 -20.65 -0.01 -1.33
C LEU A 59 -19.52 0.18 -0.31
N PHE A 60 -19.80 0.01 0.98
CA PHE A 60 -18.77 0.07 2.01
C PHE A 60 -17.72 -1.02 1.84
N TRP A 61 -18.17 -2.24 1.57
CA TRP A 61 -17.26 -3.35 1.30
C TRP A 61 -16.48 -3.14 0.01
N GLY A 62 -17.07 -2.53 -1.03
CA GLY A 62 -16.32 -2.07 -2.20
C GLY A 62 -15.20 -1.10 -1.83
N LYS A 63 -15.52 -0.10 -1.02
CA LYS A 63 -14.59 0.93 -0.52
C LYS A 63 -13.40 0.34 0.24
N VAL A 64 -13.62 -0.70 1.03
CA VAL A 64 -12.58 -1.42 1.78
C VAL A 64 -11.84 -2.43 0.90
N ALA A 65 -12.55 -3.12 0.00
CA ALA A 65 -12.00 -4.15 -0.88
C ALA A 65 -10.97 -3.58 -1.85
N PHE A 66 -11.17 -2.35 -2.33
CA PHE A 66 -10.21 -1.68 -3.22
C PHE A 66 -8.81 -1.51 -2.61
N PRO A 67 -8.61 -0.76 -1.51
CA PRO A 67 -7.31 -0.62 -0.88
C PRO A 67 -6.78 -1.96 -0.38
N THR A 68 -7.65 -2.88 0.08
CA THR A 68 -7.23 -4.22 0.48
C THR A 68 -6.64 -5.01 -0.69
N SER A 69 -7.26 -4.96 -1.87
CA SER A 69 -6.74 -5.63 -3.07
C SER A 69 -5.38 -5.06 -3.49
N LEU A 70 -5.20 -3.74 -3.42
CA LEU A 70 -3.92 -3.07 -3.69
C LEU A 70 -2.87 -3.44 -2.64
N ALA A 71 -3.25 -3.57 -1.36
CA ALA A 71 -2.35 -4.01 -0.30
C ALA A 71 -1.89 -5.46 -0.50
N LEU A 72 -2.79 -6.37 -0.87
CA LEU A 72 -2.45 -7.77 -1.15
C LEU A 72 -1.51 -7.91 -2.35
N ILE A 73 -1.81 -7.22 -3.46
CA ILE A 73 -0.96 -7.22 -4.65
C ILE A 73 0.37 -6.52 -4.34
N GLY A 74 0.34 -5.41 -3.60
CA GLY A 74 1.51 -4.68 -3.13
C GLY A 74 2.42 -5.53 -2.25
N LEU A 75 1.85 -6.31 -1.33
CA LEU A 75 2.57 -7.24 -0.46
C LEU A 75 3.26 -8.34 -1.28
N TRP A 76 2.53 -8.94 -2.22
CA TRP A 76 3.08 -9.95 -3.12
C TRP A 76 4.22 -9.38 -3.98
N LEU A 77 4.01 -8.22 -4.57
CA LEU A 77 4.98 -7.52 -5.42
C LEU A 77 6.24 -7.13 -4.63
N THR A 78 6.05 -6.56 -3.43
CA THR A 78 7.14 -6.17 -2.52
C THR A 78 7.95 -7.40 -2.09
N SER A 79 7.27 -8.49 -1.73
CA SER A 79 7.91 -9.76 -1.34
C SER A 79 8.70 -10.39 -2.50
N ARG A 80 8.23 -10.24 -3.75
CA ARG A 80 8.99 -10.69 -4.93
C ARG A 80 10.19 -9.80 -5.22
N LEU A 81 10.04 -8.48 -5.15
CA LEU A 81 11.11 -7.52 -5.44
C LEU A 81 12.17 -7.46 -4.35
N ALA A 82 11.85 -7.92 -3.14
CA ALA A 82 12.80 -8.08 -2.05
C ALA A 82 13.79 -9.24 -2.25
N ARG A 83 13.54 -10.14 -3.21
CA ARG A 83 14.43 -11.25 -3.56
C ARG A 83 15.36 -10.84 -4.72
N PRO A 84 16.64 -11.26 -4.71
CA PRO A 84 17.54 -11.02 -5.83
C PRO A 84 16.97 -11.56 -7.15
N GLY A 85 17.04 -10.76 -8.22
CA GLY A 85 16.54 -11.16 -9.54
C GLY A 85 15.01 -11.18 -9.68
N GLY A 86 14.25 -10.78 -8.65
CA GLY A 86 12.80 -10.70 -8.68
C GLY A 86 12.27 -9.82 -9.82
N LYS A 87 11.33 -10.36 -10.61
CA LYS A 87 10.64 -9.62 -11.68
C LYS A 87 9.32 -9.05 -11.14
N GLY A 88 9.12 -7.73 -11.28
CA GLY A 88 7.91 -7.04 -10.82
C GLY A 88 6.80 -6.86 -11.86
N ALA A 89 7.06 -7.14 -13.14
CA ALA A 89 6.15 -6.78 -14.24
C ALA A 89 4.72 -7.34 -14.09
N ALA A 90 4.59 -8.60 -13.64
CA ALA A 90 3.28 -9.21 -13.41
C ALA A 90 2.49 -8.49 -12.30
N GLY A 91 3.14 -8.09 -11.20
CA GLY A 91 2.46 -7.41 -10.10
C GLY A 91 2.00 -6.00 -10.48
N TRP A 92 2.82 -5.26 -11.22
CA TRP A 92 2.43 -3.96 -11.76
C TRP A 92 1.23 -4.07 -12.73
N LYS A 93 1.17 -5.12 -13.55
CA LYS A 93 0.00 -5.39 -14.40
C LYS A 93 -1.25 -5.75 -13.57
N MET A 94 -1.08 -6.58 -12.53
CA MET A 94 -2.18 -6.97 -11.65
C MET A 94 -2.80 -5.78 -10.90
N LEU A 95 -2.00 -4.76 -10.55
CA LEU A 95 -2.52 -3.51 -9.97
C LEU A 95 -3.45 -2.74 -10.90
N GLY A 96 -3.30 -2.91 -12.22
CA GLY A 96 -4.18 -2.28 -13.20
C GLY A 96 -5.63 -2.73 -13.09
N LEU A 97 -5.88 -3.99 -12.72
CA LEU A 97 -7.23 -4.54 -12.64
C LEU A 97 -8.12 -3.83 -11.59
N PRO A 98 -7.75 -3.74 -10.30
CA PRO A 98 -8.58 -3.05 -9.31
C PRO A 98 -8.72 -1.55 -9.60
N LEU A 99 -7.67 -0.91 -10.14
CA LEU A 99 -7.73 0.50 -10.55
C LEU A 99 -8.75 0.72 -11.67
N LEU A 100 -8.70 -0.11 -12.73
CA LEU A 100 -9.63 -0.03 -13.84
C LEU A 100 -11.06 -0.30 -13.39
N LEU A 101 -11.29 -1.30 -12.53
CA LEU A 101 -12.63 -1.59 -12.01
C LEU A 101 -13.22 -0.40 -11.25
N VAL A 102 -12.45 0.23 -10.36
CA VAL A 102 -12.92 1.41 -9.61
C VAL A 102 -13.14 2.61 -10.53
N TRP A 103 -12.25 2.85 -11.50
CA TRP A 103 -12.43 3.96 -12.45
C TRP A 103 -13.60 3.76 -13.40
N CYS A 104 -13.87 2.52 -13.85
CA CYS A 104 -15.07 2.20 -14.60
C CYS A 104 -16.33 2.42 -13.74
N GLY A 105 -16.33 1.97 -12.49
CA GLY A 105 -17.43 2.22 -11.55
C GLY A 105 -17.65 3.71 -11.28
N ALA A 106 -16.57 4.48 -11.14
CA ALA A 106 -16.61 5.92 -11.00
C ALA A 106 -17.19 6.60 -12.26
N ALA A 107 -16.75 6.20 -13.45
CA ALA A 107 -17.25 6.74 -14.71
C ALA A 107 -18.75 6.47 -14.88
N VAL A 108 -19.21 5.26 -14.59
CA VAL A 108 -20.64 4.90 -14.60
C VAL A 108 -21.42 5.72 -13.58
N SER A 109 -20.88 5.89 -12.37
CA SER A 109 -21.51 6.70 -11.31
C SER A 109 -21.63 8.17 -11.68
N ILE A 110 -20.62 8.76 -12.33
CA ILE A 110 -20.66 10.16 -12.79
C ILE A 110 -21.63 10.30 -13.97
N ALA A 111 -21.59 9.36 -14.92
CA ALA A 111 -22.44 9.41 -16.11
C ALA A 111 -23.93 9.31 -15.76
N GLY A 112 -24.28 8.48 -14.77
CA GLY A 112 -25.66 8.35 -14.28
C GLY A 112 -26.11 9.48 -13.36
N ALA A 113 -25.22 10.38 -12.93
CA ALA A 113 -25.55 11.46 -12.01
C ALA A 113 -25.98 12.76 -12.76
N PRO A 114 -26.93 13.52 -12.18
CA PRO A 114 -27.25 14.88 -12.60
C PRO A 114 -26.00 15.76 -12.67
N VAL A 115 -25.90 16.65 -13.67
CA VAL A 115 -24.67 17.42 -13.95
C VAL A 115 -24.21 18.25 -12.76
N ASP A 116 -25.16 18.82 -12.03
CA ASP A 116 -24.99 19.58 -10.79
C ASP A 116 -24.43 18.72 -9.64
N ALA A 117 -24.83 17.45 -9.53
CA ALA A 117 -24.38 16.54 -8.48
C ALA A 117 -22.99 15.90 -8.75
N ARG A 118 -22.47 15.99 -9.98
CA ARG A 118 -21.20 15.34 -10.37
C ARG A 118 -19.99 15.87 -9.60
N ALA A 119 -19.95 17.18 -9.35
CA ALA A 119 -18.84 17.80 -8.61
C ALA A 119 -18.79 17.29 -7.16
N ASP A 120 -19.95 17.18 -6.52
CA ASP A 120 -20.07 16.68 -5.15
C ASP A 120 -19.67 15.21 -5.02
N LEU A 121 -19.96 14.38 -6.03
CA LEU A 121 -19.51 12.98 -6.07
C LEU A 121 -17.98 12.84 -6.20
N LEU A 122 -17.31 13.81 -6.81
CA LEU A 122 -15.87 13.79 -7.06
C LEU A 122 -15.08 14.41 -5.90
N PHE A 123 -15.51 15.56 -5.40
CA PHE A 123 -14.82 16.30 -4.36
C PHE A 123 -15.30 15.93 -2.95
N GLY A 124 -16.55 15.49 -2.78
CA GLY A 124 -17.12 15.30 -1.45
C GLY A 124 -16.94 16.53 -0.55
N ARG A 125 -16.99 16.33 0.76
CA ARG A 125 -16.70 17.38 1.75
C ARG A 125 -15.26 17.35 2.23
N THR A 126 -14.56 16.22 2.06
CA THR A 126 -13.27 15.94 2.72
C THR A 126 -12.10 15.71 1.77
N TRP A 127 -12.18 16.10 0.49
CA TRP A 127 -11.12 15.81 -0.49
C TRP A 127 -9.72 16.27 -0.08
N ARG A 128 -9.59 17.49 0.46
CA ARG A 128 -8.29 18.08 0.84
C ARG A 128 -7.62 17.32 1.97
N THR A 129 -8.41 16.95 2.98
CA THR A 129 -7.91 16.29 4.19
C THR A 129 -7.71 14.81 3.96
N CYS A 130 -8.49 14.18 3.10
CA CYS A 130 -8.41 12.75 2.82
C CYS A 130 -7.04 12.30 2.31
N ALA A 131 -6.51 12.93 1.27
CA ALA A 131 -5.22 12.55 0.70
C ALA A 131 -4.07 12.79 1.69
N LEU A 132 -4.13 13.88 2.45
CA LEU A 132 -3.15 14.21 3.48
C LEU A 132 -3.20 13.22 4.66
N ASN A 133 -4.40 12.87 5.12
CA ASN A 133 -4.60 11.92 6.22
C ASN A 133 -4.11 10.52 5.83
N ILE A 134 -4.41 10.05 4.63
CA ILE A 134 -3.89 8.76 4.11
C ILE A 134 -2.37 8.78 4.08
N THR A 135 -1.79 9.87 3.57
CA THR A 135 -0.33 10.02 3.50
C THR A 135 0.29 9.98 4.90
N LEU A 136 -0.28 10.71 5.86
CA LEU A 136 0.17 10.73 7.25
C LEU A 136 0.05 9.35 7.92
N LEU A 137 -1.09 8.68 7.74
CA LEU A 137 -1.34 7.33 8.26
C LEU A 137 -0.44 6.28 7.62
N SER A 138 0.09 6.54 6.42
CA SER A 138 1.03 5.64 5.75
C SER A 138 2.42 5.66 6.37
N VAL A 139 2.78 6.69 7.16
CA VAL A 139 4.14 6.85 7.70
C VAL A 139 4.60 5.64 8.52
N PRO A 140 3.84 5.12 9.51
CA PRO A 140 4.26 3.94 10.27
C PRO A 140 4.45 2.71 9.39
N ALA A 141 3.49 2.43 8.50
CA ALA A 141 3.57 1.31 7.58
C ALA A 141 4.75 1.46 6.59
N PHE A 142 5.06 2.68 6.17
CA PHE A 142 6.20 2.97 5.31
C PHE A 142 7.51 2.66 6.04
N VAL A 143 7.65 3.11 7.30
CA VAL A 143 8.83 2.84 8.12
C VAL A 143 9.02 1.34 8.34
N THR A 144 7.98 0.60 8.71
CA THR A 144 8.09 -0.84 8.95
C THR A 144 8.41 -1.63 7.68
N VAL A 145 7.78 -1.29 6.55
CA VAL A 145 8.03 -1.94 5.26
C VAL A 145 9.44 -1.64 4.75
N PHE A 146 9.93 -0.40 4.88
CA PHE A 146 11.31 -0.06 4.50
C PHE A 146 12.34 -0.72 5.41
N TRP A 147 12.07 -0.84 6.71
CA TRP A 147 12.89 -1.64 7.62
C TRP A 147 12.95 -3.12 7.23
N ALA A 148 11.83 -3.69 6.76
CA ALA A 148 11.80 -5.05 6.24
C ALA A 148 12.60 -5.18 4.94
N LEU A 149 12.44 -4.25 4.01
CA LEU A 149 13.17 -4.22 2.74
C LEU A 149 14.68 -4.03 2.91
N LYS A 150 15.12 -3.22 3.89
CA LYS A 150 16.54 -2.94 4.12
C LYS A 150 17.33 -4.15 4.62
N GLY A 151 16.68 -5.08 5.31
CA GLY A 151 17.30 -6.34 5.70
C GLY A 151 17.03 -7.50 4.74
N LEU A 152 16.62 -7.17 3.52
CA LEU A 152 16.49 -8.07 2.38
C LEU A 152 17.35 -7.51 1.25
N ALA A 153 17.70 -8.31 0.25
CA ALA A 153 18.62 -7.92 -0.82
C ALA A 153 17.90 -7.59 -2.14
N PRO A 154 17.10 -6.49 -2.22
CA PRO A 154 16.47 -6.09 -3.46
C PRO A 154 17.54 -5.57 -4.44
N THR A 155 17.49 -6.02 -5.69
CA THR A 155 18.38 -5.49 -6.75
C THR A 155 17.73 -4.34 -7.53
N ARG A 156 16.40 -4.26 -7.55
CA ARG A 156 15.63 -3.23 -8.26
C ARG A 156 15.10 -2.17 -7.30
N LEU A 157 16.00 -1.35 -6.74
CA LEU A 157 15.72 -0.45 -5.61
C LEU A 157 14.54 0.51 -5.84
N ARG A 158 14.42 1.12 -7.02
CA ARG A 158 13.30 2.02 -7.36
C ARG A 158 11.96 1.29 -7.36
N GLN A 159 11.91 0.09 -7.95
CA GLN A 159 10.68 -0.70 -8.02
C GLN A 159 10.30 -1.26 -6.65
N ALA A 160 11.28 -1.74 -5.87
CA ALA A 160 11.06 -2.22 -4.51
C ALA A 160 10.56 -1.10 -3.59
N GLY A 161 11.16 0.09 -3.68
CA GLY A 161 10.70 1.28 -2.96
C GLY A 161 9.29 1.72 -3.37
N ALA A 162 8.99 1.73 -4.67
CA ALA A 162 7.64 2.03 -5.15
C ALA A 162 6.59 1.03 -4.63
N ALA A 163 6.88 -0.27 -4.73
CA ALA A 163 6.00 -1.33 -4.24
C ALA A 163 5.79 -1.24 -2.72
N GLY A 164 6.86 -0.97 -1.96
CA GLY A 164 6.79 -0.79 -0.51
C GLY A 164 5.99 0.46 -0.11
N GLY A 165 6.16 1.56 -0.85
CA GLY A 165 5.36 2.78 -0.66
C GLY A 165 3.88 2.57 -0.96
N LEU A 166 3.56 1.84 -2.03
CA LEU A 166 2.19 1.45 -2.36
C LEU A 166 1.57 0.55 -1.29
N LEU A 167 2.33 -0.44 -0.80
CA LEU A 167 1.89 -1.32 0.28
C LEU A 167 1.59 -0.52 1.55
N ALA A 168 2.45 0.44 1.91
CA ALA A 168 2.23 1.33 3.05
C ALA A 168 0.98 2.20 2.87
N GLY A 169 0.83 2.86 1.71
CA GLY A 169 -0.32 3.71 1.42
C GLY A 169 -1.64 2.96 1.38
N SER A 170 -1.67 1.78 0.74
CA SER A 170 -2.87 0.94 0.66
C SER A 170 -3.28 0.39 2.02
N THR A 171 -2.31 -0.08 2.83
CA THR A 171 -2.55 -0.54 4.22
C THR A 171 -3.12 0.60 5.08
N ALA A 172 -2.57 1.80 4.98
CA ALA A 172 -3.10 2.98 5.68
C ALA A 172 -4.49 3.38 5.20
N THR A 173 -4.77 3.23 3.91
CA THR A 173 -6.11 3.52 3.36
C THR A 173 -7.16 2.55 3.90
N VAL A 174 -6.82 1.27 4.10
CA VAL A 174 -7.73 0.31 4.77
C VAL A 174 -8.10 0.81 6.16
N ALA A 175 -7.12 1.25 6.96
CA ALA A 175 -7.38 1.83 8.27
C ALA A 175 -8.21 3.12 8.18
N TYR A 176 -7.92 3.97 7.18
CA TYR A 176 -8.64 5.23 6.96
C TYR A 176 -10.10 5.04 6.54
N CYS A 177 -10.47 3.91 5.93
CA CYS A 177 -11.85 3.60 5.56
C CYS A 177 -12.79 3.58 6.77
N LEU A 178 -12.28 3.29 7.98
CA LEU A 178 -13.05 3.29 9.22
C LEU A 178 -13.43 4.70 9.72
N HIS A 179 -12.71 5.72 9.26
CA HIS A 179 -12.96 7.11 9.62
C HIS A 179 -13.71 7.87 8.51
N CYS A 180 -13.31 7.66 7.25
CA CYS A 180 -13.77 8.49 6.14
C CYS A 180 -15.30 8.38 5.90
N PRO A 181 -16.06 9.49 5.93
CA PRO A 181 -17.50 9.46 5.73
C PRO A 181 -17.95 9.37 4.26
N GLU A 182 -17.05 9.64 3.32
CA GLU A 182 -17.38 9.68 1.89
C GLU A 182 -17.60 8.28 1.32
N MET A 183 -18.68 8.10 0.56
CA MET A 183 -19.07 6.82 -0.05
C MET A 183 -19.02 6.83 -1.59
N GLY A 184 -18.93 8.00 -2.21
CA GLY A 184 -18.99 8.15 -3.67
C GLY A 184 -17.83 7.44 -4.37
N VAL A 185 -18.12 6.48 -5.25
CA VAL A 185 -17.12 5.75 -6.08
C VAL A 185 -16.08 6.67 -6.74
N PRO A 186 -16.48 7.81 -7.33
CA PRO A 186 -15.53 8.75 -7.91
C PRO A 186 -14.56 9.36 -6.90
N PHE A 187 -15.04 9.64 -5.68
CA PHE A 187 -14.21 10.22 -4.62
C PHE A 187 -13.04 9.30 -4.25
N TRP A 188 -13.29 8.04 -3.88
CA TRP A 188 -12.19 7.14 -3.50
C TRP A 188 -11.37 6.70 -4.73
N GLY A 189 -11.97 6.61 -5.91
CA GLY A 189 -11.23 6.34 -7.15
C GLY A 189 -10.17 7.39 -7.50
N VAL A 190 -10.34 8.63 -7.03
CA VAL A 190 -9.37 9.72 -7.23
C VAL A 190 -8.53 9.97 -5.97
N TRP A 191 -9.17 10.24 -4.83
CA TRP A 191 -8.48 10.72 -3.63
C TRP A 191 -7.76 9.62 -2.87
N TYR A 192 -8.26 8.37 -2.88
CA TYR A 192 -7.52 7.27 -2.25
C TYR A 192 -6.31 6.91 -3.11
N VAL A 193 -6.48 6.90 -4.43
CA VAL A 193 -5.37 6.68 -5.36
C VAL A 193 -4.31 7.76 -5.19
N LEU A 194 -4.68 9.04 -5.11
CA LEU A 194 -3.75 10.14 -4.84
C LEU A 194 -3.04 9.97 -3.49
N GLY A 195 -3.78 9.65 -2.43
CA GLY A 195 -3.21 9.40 -1.10
C GLY A 195 -2.20 8.25 -1.06
N MET A 196 -2.43 7.18 -1.83
CA MET A 196 -1.49 6.07 -1.98
C MET A 196 -0.32 6.38 -2.92
N LEU A 197 -0.53 7.25 -3.91
CA LEU A 197 0.48 7.60 -4.91
C LEU A 197 1.61 8.40 -4.28
N VAL A 198 1.33 9.23 -3.28
CA VAL A 198 2.36 9.98 -2.53
C VAL A 198 3.43 9.06 -1.91
N PRO A 199 3.11 8.11 -1.00
CA PRO A 199 4.11 7.21 -0.45
C PRO A 199 4.72 6.29 -1.52
N THR A 200 3.99 5.94 -2.58
CA THR A 200 4.51 5.18 -3.73
C THR A 200 5.65 5.95 -4.44
N VAL A 201 5.44 7.23 -4.74
CA VAL A 201 6.43 8.08 -5.42
C VAL A 201 7.61 8.38 -4.50
N ILE A 202 7.35 8.71 -3.23
CA ILE A 202 8.40 8.91 -2.22
C ILE A 202 9.26 7.65 -2.12
N GLY A 203 8.63 6.49 -2.03
CA GLY A 203 9.33 5.20 -1.97
C GLY A 203 10.13 4.91 -3.24
N ALA A 204 9.60 5.22 -4.43
CA ALA A 204 10.32 5.06 -5.70
C ALA A 204 11.56 5.95 -5.80
N TRP A 205 11.49 7.16 -5.24
CA TRP A 205 12.56 8.15 -5.30
C TRP A 205 13.63 7.92 -4.23
N TRP A 206 13.22 7.59 -3.00
CA TRP A 206 14.12 7.36 -1.88
C TRP A 206 14.63 5.91 -1.80
N GLY A 207 13.95 4.96 -2.46
CA GLY A 207 14.34 3.56 -2.52
C GLY A 207 15.83 3.33 -2.83
N PRO A 208 16.40 3.91 -3.90
CA PRO A 208 17.83 3.78 -4.20
C PRO A 208 18.77 4.30 -3.13
N ARG A 209 18.37 5.32 -2.36
CA ARG A 209 19.21 5.90 -1.30
C ARG A 209 19.11 5.13 0.01
N MET A 210 17.93 4.61 0.33
CA MET A 210 17.64 3.94 1.60
C MET A 210 17.89 2.42 1.58
N LEU A 211 17.73 1.79 0.40
CA LEU A 211 17.81 0.33 0.22
C LEU A 211 19.12 -0.12 -0.43
N ARG A 212 20.04 0.81 -0.73
CA ARG A 212 21.41 0.45 -1.13
C ARG A 212 22.14 -0.14 0.08
N TRP A 213 22.87 -1.22 -0.17
CA TRP A 213 23.79 -1.85 0.76
C TRP A 213 25.13 -1.12 0.76
#